data_AF-A0A918MS94-F1
#
_entry.id   AF-A0A918MS94-F1
#
_cell.length_a   1.000
_cell.length_b   1.000
_cell.length_c   1.000
_cell.angle_alpha   90.00
_cell.angle_beta   90.00
_cell.angle_gamma   90.00
#
_symmetry.space_group_name_H-M   'P 1'
#
loop_
_entity.id
_entity.type
_entity.pdbx_description
1 polymer ?
#
loop_
_entity_poly.entity_id
_entity_poly.type
_entity_poly.pdbx_seq_one_letter_code
_entity_poly.pdbx_strand_id
1 'polypeptide(L)' 'MFQDTPIYTRLVAERGDVPARVRGEAERIHHDLARVMPPPAPHSASGPSAAPAAQWLPAPGLPAGRP' A
#
# COMPACT_ATOMS: atom_id res chain seq x y z
N MET A 1 26.46 1.40 11.89
CA MET A 1 25.18 1.40 12.62
C MET A 1 24.18 2.05 11.69
N PHE A 2 23.24 1.32 11.09
CA PHE A 2 22.18 1.89 10.27
C PHE A 2 21.21 2.61 11.21
N GLN A 3 21.51 3.86 11.52
CA GLN A 3 20.59 4.79 12.17
C GLN A 3 19.72 5.51 11.14
N ASP A 4 19.49 4.86 9.99
CA ASP A 4 18.52 5.34 9.02
C ASP A 4 17.16 5.21 9.66
N THR A 5 16.64 6.34 10.17
CA THR A 5 15.21 6.59 10.27
C THR A 5 14.55 5.85 9.11
N PRO A 6 13.73 4.81 9.35
CA PRO A 6 13.29 3.90 8.31
C PRO A 6 12.81 4.75 7.15
N ILE A 7 13.45 4.56 5.98
CA ILE A 7 13.50 5.48 4.83
C ILE A 7 12.21 6.27 4.63
N TYR A 8 11.08 5.60 4.85
CA TYR A 8 9.74 6.14 4.94
C TYR A 8 9.58 7.49 5.68
N THR A 9 9.97 7.61 6.97
CA THR A 9 9.73 8.86 7.72
C THR A 9 10.53 10.03 7.14
N ARG A 10 11.75 9.77 6.67
CA ARG A 10 12.57 10.79 5.99
C ARG A 10 11.98 11.17 4.64
N LEU A 11 11.49 10.21 3.87
CA LEU A 11 10.77 10.46 2.61
C LEU A 11 9.52 11.32 2.84
N VAL A 12 8.75 11.06 3.89
CA VAL A 12 7.59 11.88 4.26
C VAL A 12 8.01 13.31 4.63
N ALA A 13 9.12 13.48 5.35
CA ALA A 13 9.64 14.81 5.67
C ALA A 13 10.12 15.59 4.43
N GLU A 14 10.78 14.92 3.48
CA GLU A 14 11.34 15.56 2.28
C GLU A 14 10.33 15.76 1.14
N ARG A 15 9.38 14.83 0.99
CA ARG A 15 8.44 14.77 -0.16
C ARG A 15 6.97 14.91 0.24
N GLY A 16 6.68 14.96 1.54
CA GLY A 16 5.32 14.87 2.08
C GLY A 16 4.79 13.44 2.13
N ASP A 17 3.63 13.27 2.77
CA ASP A 17 2.96 11.98 2.89
C ASP A 17 2.24 11.59 1.58
N VAL A 18 3.03 11.24 0.57
CA VAL A 18 2.56 10.79 -0.74
C VAL A 18 1.63 9.57 -0.61
N PRO A 19 1.91 8.55 0.22
CA PRO A 19 1.00 7.42 0.39
C PRO A 19 -0.38 7.79 0.93
N ALA A 20 -0.47 8.66 1.95
CA ALA A 20 -1.77 9.15 2.44
C ALA A 20 -2.50 9.94 1.35
N ARG A 21 -1.78 10.78 0.60
CA ARG A 21 -2.35 11.56 -0.51
C ARG A 21 -2.94 10.68 -1.59
N VAL A 22 -2.21 9.66 -2.04
CA VAL A 22 -2.67 8.73 -3.08
C VAL A 22 -3.86 7.91 -2.58
N ARG A 23 -3.89 7.49 -1.31
CA ARG A 23 -5.06 6.83 -0.73
C ARG A 23 -6.28 7.74 -0.77
N GLY A 24 -6.14 8.99 -0.34
CA GLY A 24 -7.25 9.96 -0.39
C GLY A 24 -7.74 10.19 -1.82
N GLU A 25 -6.85 10.24 -2.81
CA GLU A 25 -7.23 10.38 -4.21
C GLU A 25 -7.93 9.15 -4.77
N ALA A 26 -7.39 7.97 -4.46
CA ALA A 26 -7.98 6.70 -4.86
C ALA A 26 -9.41 6.55 -4.33
N GLU A 27 -9.64 6.87 -3.04
CA GLU A 27 -10.98 6.85 -2.45
C GLU A 27 -11.94 7.85 -3.12
N ARG A 28 -11.46 9.07 -3.43
CA ARG A 28 -12.26 10.07 -4.15
C ARG A 28 -12.68 9.56 -5.53
N ILE A 29 -11.72 9.08 -6.33
CA ILE A 29 -11.98 8.51 -7.66
C ILE A 29 -12.91 7.31 -7.56
N HIS A 30 -12.70 6.43 -6.57
CA HIS A 30 -13.53 5.25 -6.39
C HIS A 30 -14.98 5.61 -6.09
N HIS A 31 -15.23 6.58 -5.21
CA HIS A 31 -16.57 7.06 -4.91
C HIS A 31 -17.23 7.75 -6.10
N ASP A 32 -16.49 8.57 -6.85
CA ASP A 32 -17.02 9.23 -8.05
C ASP A 32 -17.36 8.20 -9.14
N LEU A 33 -16.52 7.18 -9.31
CA LEU A 33 -16.79 6.07 -10.21
C LEU A 33 -18.03 5.29 -9.77
N ALA A 34 -18.19 4.98 -8.49
CA ALA A 34 -19.37 4.28 -7.98
C ALA A 34 -20.68 5.06 -8.18
N ARG A 35 -20.62 6.40 -8.26
CA ARG A 35 -21.79 7.23 -8.56
C ARG A 35 -22.21 7.17 -10.03
N VAL A 36 -21.23 7.16 -10.95
CA VAL A 36 -21.49 7.17 -12.40
C VAL A 36 -21.75 5.75 -12.92
N MET A 37 -21.05 4.77 -12.34
CA MET A 37 -21.12 3.36 -12.67
C MET A 37 -21.34 2.57 -11.37
N PRO A 38 -22.59 2.49 -10.89
CA PRO A 38 -22.90 1.71 -9.70
C PRO A 38 -22.44 0.27 -9.90
N PRO A 39 -21.69 -0.30 -8.94
CA PRO A 39 -21.31 -1.70 -9.04
C PRO A 39 -22.58 -2.54 -9.11
N PRO A 40 -22.58 -3.65 -9.89
CA PRO A 40 -23.70 -4.57 -9.90
C PRO A 40 -23.99 -5.00 -8.46
N ALA A 41 -25.27 -5.02 -8.09
CA ALA A 41 -25.68 -5.39 -6.74
C ALA A 41 -24.98 -6.70 -6.33
N PRO A 42 -24.33 -6.74 -5.15
CA PRO A 42 -23.68 -7.95 -4.71
C PRO A 42 -24.74 -9.05 -4.61
N HIS A 43 -24.67 -10.02 -5.52
CA HIS A 43 -25.26 -11.32 -5.23
C HIS A 43 -24.62 -11.75 -3.91
N SER A 44 -25.43 -12.11 -2.92
CA SER A 44 -24.99 -12.39 -1.56
C SER A 44 -23.99 -13.56 -1.53
N ALA A 45 -22.72 -13.28 -1.80
CA ALA A 45 -21.63 -14.23 -1.69
C ALA A 45 -21.04 -14.08 -0.30
N SER A 46 -21.66 -14.78 0.65
CA SER A 46 -21.08 -15.06 1.95
C SER A 46 -19.75 -15.79 1.75
N GLY A 47 -18.62 -15.12 1.96
CA GLY A 47 -17.31 -15.76 1.99
C GLY A 47 -16.19 -14.77 2.38
N PRO A 48 -15.31 -15.10 3.33
CA PRO A 48 -14.21 -14.23 3.72
C PRO A 48 -13.13 -14.27 2.63
N SER A 49 -13.17 -13.33 1.68
CA SER A 49 -12.05 -13.11 0.77
C SER A 49 -10.99 -12.28 1.47
N ALA A 50 -10.17 -12.97 2.29
CA ALA A 50 -8.88 -12.42 2.69
C ALA A 50 -8.01 -12.40 1.43
N ALA A 51 -7.92 -11.23 0.78
CA ALA A 51 -6.92 -10.99 -0.25
C ALA A 51 -5.53 -11.34 0.34
N PRO A 52 -4.66 -12.07 -0.37
CA PRO A 52 -3.31 -12.29 0.12
C PRO A 52 -2.63 -10.93 0.17
N ALA A 53 -2.43 -10.43 1.39
CA ALA A 53 -1.57 -9.28 1.63
C ALA A 53 -0.27 -9.55 0.89
N ALA A 54 0.08 -8.66 -0.05
CA ALA A 54 1.30 -8.75 -0.85
C ALA A 54 2.48 -9.02 0.07
N GLN A 55 2.88 -10.29 0.14
CA GLN A 55 4.00 -10.76 0.94
C GLN A 55 5.27 -10.27 0.24
N TRP A 56 5.73 -9.08 0.60
CA TRP A 56 7.06 -8.61 0.25
C TRP A 56 8.06 -9.52 0.97
N LEU A 57 8.41 -10.65 0.35
CA LEU A 57 9.49 -11.50 0.82
C LEU A 57 10.81 -10.74 0.60
N PRO A 58 11.62 -10.52 1.65
CA PRO A 58 12.98 -10.04 1.45
C PRO A 58 13.81 -11.14 0.76
N ALA A 59 14.58 -10.74 -0.25
CA ALA A 59 15.46 -11.65 -0.99
C ALA A 59 16.47 -12.32 -0.04
N PRO A 60 16.64 -13.66 -0.09
CA PRO A 60 17.64 -14.33 0.73
C PRO A 60 19.03 -14.13 0.11
N GLY A 61 19.96 -13.64 0.93
CA GLY A 61 21.39 -13.86 0.75
C GLY A 61 22.15 -12.80 -0.05
N LEU A 62 22.61 -11.75 0.63
CA LEU A 62 23.84 -11.05 0.27
C LEU A 62 24.87 -11.35 1.36
N PRO A 63 25.97 -12.07 1.07
CA PRO A 63 26.99 -12.37 2.06
C PRO A 63 27.71 -11.08 2.48
N ALA A 64 27.70 -10.81 3.78
CA ALA A 64 28.42 -9.71 4.39
C ALA A 64 29.93 -9.94 4.27
N GLY A 65 30.59 -9.20 3.38
CA GLY A 65 32.03 -9.03 3.42
C GLY A 65 32.43 -8.18 4.62
N ARG A 66 33.18 -8.77 5.55
CA ARG A 66 33.96 -8.10 6.62
C ARG A 66 35.11 -9.02 7.03
N PRO A 67 36.15 -8.52 7.70
CA PRO A 67 36.98 -7.35 7.42
C PRO A 67 38.26 -7.69 6.63
#